data_AF-A0A6I9XXY6-F1
#
_entry.id   AF-A0A6I9XXY6-F1
#
_cell.length_a   1.000
_cell.length_b   1.000
_cell.length_c   1.000
_cell.angle_alpha   90.00
_cell.angle_beta   90.00
_cell.angle_gamma   90.00
#
_symmetry.space_group_name_H-M   'P 1'
#
loop_
_entity.id
_entity.type
_entity.pdbx_description
1 polymer ?
#
loop_
_entity_poly.entity_id
_entity_poly.type
_entity_poly.pdbx_seq_one_letter_code
_entity_poly.pdbx_strand_id
1 'polypeptide(L)'
;MACCQDTCISISKDENLAQIVLHHLCDSDSPTLLETSRLLLTCLCQYEVANIWVERIRQSPSVYNCFCFIMSSSTNVDLLVKVGEVVDKLFDLDEELMINWIKKDSCPLVEQPTVDSPDDVPNFKILPCLLEAAKQVCSDNNSEGLEVYMHILQLLTTVDEGIQTIVKSSDRGKETWSLLYNLFCNELCQPDDPPIIVQEQKTLLASILSVLSAIFASQRDQDYVTMGKNLALIDSMIRVLQNMDECEKRSVDSSKKSQTEECEKLEVVDDDFHLKILKDICCELLSNMLQELSEENILEGLKQGHINEQKCSSAFQNLLPLYSSSVESFLEVLHGADQTLADNLSKSFPSLKLQA
;
A
#
# COMPACT_ATOMS: atom_id res chain seq x y z
N MET A 1 -11.85 -14.51 -17.09
CA MET A 1 -11.90 -15.45 -18.23
C MET A 1 -11.53 -16.83 -17.72
N ALA A 2 -12.36 -17.84 -17.95
CA ALA A 2 -12.03 -19.22 -17.62
C ALA A 2 -10.93 -19.70 -18.58
N CYS A 3 -9.67 -19.64 -18.14
CA CYS A 3 -8.55 -20.10 -18.94
C CYS A 3 -8.54 -21.63 -18.96
N CYS A 4 -8.50 -22.20 -20.16
CA CYS A 4 -8.33 -23.63 -20.33
C CYS A 4 -6.94 -24.01 -19.78
N GLN A 5 -6.91 -24.65 -18.62
CA GLN A 5 -5.69 -25.09 -17.93
C GLN A 5 -4.76 -25.86 -18.89
N ASP A 6 -5.32 -26.72 -19.75
CA ASP A 6 -4.59 -27.47 -20.77
C ASP A 6 -3.85 -26.58 -21.77
N THR A 7 -4.43 -25.44 -22.14
CA THR A 7 -3.79 -24.46 -23.04
C THR A 7 -2.60 -23.80 -22.35
N CYS A 8 -2.75 -23.37 -21.10
CA CYS A 8 -1.64 -22.81 -20.33
C CYS A 8 -0.50 -23.82 -20.17
N ILE A 9 -0.82 -25.08 -19.89
CA ILE A 9 0.17 -26.17 -19.84
C ILE A 9 0.89 -26.34 -21.18
N SER A 10 0.14 -26.37 -22.28
CA SER A 10 0.69 -26.57 -23.62
C SER A 10 1.64 -25.44 -24.01
N ILE A 11 1.22 -24.19 -23.81
CA ILE A 11 2.04 -23.00 -24.09
C ILE A 11 3.30 -23.00 -23.21
N SER A 12 3.15 -23.29 -21.91
CA SER A 12 4.27 -23.24 -20.96
C SER A 12 5.31 -24.33 -21.20
N LYS A 13 4.92 -25.47 -21.79
CA LYS A 13 5.84 -26.57 -22.13
C LYS A 13 6.58 -26.35 -23.46
N ASP A 14 6.08 -25.47 -24.32
CA ASP A 14 6.77 -25.09 -25.56
C ASP A 14 7.79 -23.97 -25.28
N GLU A 15 9.07 -24.32 -25.25
CA GLU A 15 10.15 -23.37 -24.99
C GLU A 15 10.24 -22.26 -26.05
N ASN A 16 10.01 -22.58 -27.32
CA ASN A 16 10.10 -21.59 -28.40
C ASN A 16 8.98 -20.57 -28.27
N LEU A 17 7.75 -21.05 -28.01
CA LEU A 17 6.61 -20.17 -27.81
C LEU A 17 6.80 -19.30 -26.57
N ALA A 18 7.28 -19.87 -25.47
CA ALA A 18 7.56 -19.12 -24.24
C ALA A 18 8.62 -18.01 -24.48
N GLN A 19 9.69 -18.30 -25.22
CA GLN A 19 10.70 -17.31 -25.59
C GLN A 19 10.11 -16.20 -26.49
N ILE A 20 9.25 -16.54 -27.44
CA ILE A 20 8.55 -15.57 -28.29
C ILE A 20 7.68 -14.64 -27.44
N VAL A 21 6.93 -15.19 -26.48
CA VAL A 21 6.10 -14.39 -25.54
C VAL A 21 6.95 -13.41 -24.75
N LEU A 22 8.09 -13.84 -24.18
CA LEU A 22 8.98 -12.95 -23.44
C LEU A 22 9.65 -11.90 -24.34
N HIS A 23 9.94 -12.25 -25.60
CA HIS A 23 10.48 -11.30 -26.58
C HIS A 23 9.48 -10.21 -26.96
N HIS A 24 8.19 -10.56 -27.08
CA HIS A 24 7.13 -9.59 -27.38
C HIS A 24 6.93 -8.53 -26.29
N LEU A 25 7.41 -8.75 -25.06
CA LEU A 25 7.41 -7.70 -24.03
C LEU A 25 8.26 -6.49 -24.39
N CYS A 26 9.15 -6.62 -25.37
CA CYS A 26 10.02 -5.55 -25.84
C CYS A 26 9.57 -4.99 -27.20
N ASP A 27 8.33 -5.29 -27.62
CA ASP A 27 7.68 -4.63 -28.75
C ASP A 27 7.36 -3.17 -28.41
N SER A 28 7.13 -2.35 -29.44
CA SER A 28 6.73 -0.95 -29.33
C SER A 28 5.21 -0.76 -29.33
N ASP A 29 4.45 -1.75 -29.81
CA ASP A 29 3.00 -1.65 -29.96
C ASP A 29 2.25 -1.95 -28.64
N SER A 30 1.56 -0.95 -28.08
CA SER A 30 0.86 -1.10 -26.79
C SER A 30 -0.21 -2.19 -26.76
N PRO A 31 -1.06 -2.38 -27.81
CA PRO A 31 -1.98 -3.51 -27.88
C PRO A 31 -1.26 -4.88 -27.78
N THR A 32 -0.15 -5.05 -28.49
CA THR A 32 0.65 -6.29 -28.44
C THR A 32 1.22 -6.53 -27.04
N LEU A 33 1.76 -5.49 -26.40
CA LEU A 33 2.27 -5.56 -25.02
C LEU A 33 1.16 -5.92 -24.03
N LEU A 34 -0.05 -5.37 -24.21
CA LEU A 34 -1.19 -5.61 -23.33
C LEU A 34 -1.64 -7.07 -23.42
N GLU A 35 -1.83 -7.61 -24.62
CA GLU A 35 -2.24 -9.00 -24.80
C GLU A 35 -1.14 -9.99 -24.35
N THR A 36 0.13 -9.64 -24.58
CA THR A 36 1.27 -10.42 -24.08
C THR A 36 1.27 -10.46 -22.55
N SER A 37 1.02 -9.33 -21.90
CA SER A 37 0.91 -9.25 -20.43
C SER A 37 -0.30 -10.03 -19.90
N ARG A 38 -1.45 -9.99 -20.59
CA ARG A 38 -2.64 -10.81 -20.24
C ARG A 38 -2.36 -12.29 -20.32
N LEU A 39 -1.68 -12.74 -21.38
CA LEU A 39 -1.29 -14.15 -21.53
C LEU A 39 -0.31 -14.58 -20.44
N LEU A 40 0.69 -13.74 -20.15
CA LEU A 40 1.68 -14.04 -19.12
C LEU A 40 1.05 -14.13 -17.73
N LEU A 41 0.23 -13.15 -17.35
CA LEU A 41 -0.54 -13.16 -16.10
C LEU A 41 -1.41 -14.42 -16.01
N THR A 42 -2.13 -14.73 -17.08
CA THR A 42 -2.95 -15.94 -17.17
C THR A 42 -2.16 -17.19 -16.83
N CYS A 43 -0.93 -17.33 -17.36
CA CYS A 43 -0.09 -18.48 -17.09
C CYS A 43 0.52 -18.46 -15.67
N LEU A 44 0.91 -17.30 -15.16
CA LEU A 44 1.40 -17.12 -13.78
C LEU A 44 0.34 -17.46 -12.74
N CYS A 45 -0.94 -17.24 -13.04
CA CYS A 45 -2.05 -17.64 -12.16
C CYS A 45 -2.33 -19.15 -12.15
N GLN A 46 -1.69 -19.95 -13.00
CA GLN A 46 -1.85 -21.41 -13.03
C GLN A 46 -0.75 -22.09 -12.21
N TYR A 47 -1.11 -22.68 -11.08
CA TYR A 47 -0.16 -23.28 -10.12
C TYR A 47 0.80 -24.30 -10.74
N GLU A 48 0.36 -25.06 -11.75
CA GLU A 48 1.17 -26.12 -12.39
C GLU A 48 2.31 -25.59 -13.26
N VAL A 49 2.19 -24.35 -13.74
CA VAL A 49 3.13 -23.78 -14.71
C VAL A 49 3.71 -22.44 -14.29
N ALA A 50 3.21 -21.82 -13.22
CA ALA A 50 3.70 -20.56 -12.69
C ALA A 50 5.22 -20.56 -12.51
N ASN A 51 5.76 -21.60 -11.84
CA ASN A 51 7.21 -21.74 -11.61
C ASN A 51 8.03 -21.83 -12.90
N ILE A 52 7.45 -22.37 -13.98
CA ILE A 52 8.14 -22.46 -15.27
C ILE A 52 8.31 -21.05 -15.86
N TRP A 53 7.30 -20.19 -15.72
CA TRP A 53 7.38 -18.79 -16.18
C TRP A 53 8.28 -17.93 -15.31
N VAL A 54 8.23 -18.09 -13.99
CA VAL A 54 9.14 -17.42 -13.05
C VAL A 54 10.60 -17.72 -13.42
N GLU A 55 10.94 -19.00 -13.62
CA GLU A 55 12.30 -19.40 -13.99
C GLU A 55 12.73 -18.82 -15.35
N ARG A 56 11.85 -18.81 -16.34
CA ARG A 56 12.18 -18.20 -17.64
C ARG A 56 12.38 -16.70 -17.54
N ILE A 57 11.57 -16.00 -16.76
CA ILE A 57 11.72 -14.56 -16.53
C ILE A 57 13.05 -14.28 -15.82
N ARG A 58 13.44 -15.11 -14.84
CA ARG A 58 14.75 -15.04 -14.18
C ARG A 58 15.90 -15.18 -15.18
N GLN A 59 15.73 -16.05 -16.18
CA GLN A 59 16.71 -16.28 -17.26
C GLN A 59 16.69 -15.23 -18.38
N SER A 60 15.72 -14.30 -18.38
CA SER A 60 15.55 -13.28 -19.41
C SER A 60 15.71 -11.85 -18.84
N PRO A 61 16.95 -11.35 -18.71
CA PRO A 61 17.22 -10.04 -18.09
C PRO A 61 16.50 -8.86 -18.74
N SER A 62 16.16 -8.95 -20.03
CA SER A 62 15.43 -7.92 -20.77
C SER A 62 14.03 -7.66 -20.21
N VAL A 63 13.38 -8.67 -19.63
CA VAL A 63 12.01 -8.56 -19.09
C VAL A 63 11.92 -7.48 -18.02
N TYR A 64 12.91 -7.41 -17.12
CA TYR A 64 13.01 -6.36 -16.11
C TYR A 64 13.01 -4.96 -16.75
N ASN A 65 13.88 -4.75 -17.74
CA ASN A 65 13.97 -3.45 -18.42
C ASN A 65 12.67 -3.11 -19.17
N CYS A 66 12.04 -4.10 -19.82
CA CYS A 66 10.83 -3.89 -20.59
C CYS A 66 9.64 -3.53 -19.66
N PHE A 67 9.47 -4.20 -18.51
CA PHE A 67 8.44 -3.79 -17.54
C PHE A 67 8.72 -2.43 -16.89
N CYS A 68 9.95 -2.17 -16.48
CA CYS A 68 10.31 -0.86 -15.94
C CYS A 68 10.09 0.27 -16.94
N PHE A 69 10.48 0.06 -18.20
CA PHE A 69 10.21 1.01 -19.28
C PHE A 69 8.70 1.28 -19.42
N ILE A 70 7.88 0.23 -19.51
CA ILE A 70 6.42 0.38 -19.64
C ILE A 70 5.85 1.17 -18.44
N MET A 71 6.22 0.81 -17.22
CA MET A 71 5.76 1.50 -16.01
C MET A 71 6.21 2.97 -15.93
N SER A 72 7.40 3.31 -16.45
CA SER A 72 7.90 4.68 -16.46
C SER A 72 7.39 5.55 -17.61
N SER A 73 7.00 4.97 -18.75
CA SER A 73 6.75 5.75 -19.97
C SER A 73 5.37 5.57 -20.61
N SER A 74 4.62 4.53 -20.26
CA SER A 74 3.31 4.29 -20.87
C SER A 74 2.27 5.27 -20.34
N THR A 75 1.48 5.86 -21.23
CA THR A 75 0.25 6.59 -20.89
C THR A 75 -1.01 5.74 -21.04
N ASN A 76 -0.86 4.50 -21.54
CA ASN A 76 -1.95 3.55 -21.63
C ASN A 76 -2.18 2.91 -20.26
N VAL A 77 -3.27 3.31 -19.60
CA VAL A 77 -3.60 2.88 -18.24
C VAL A 77 -3.93 1.38 -18.18
N ASP A 78 -4.64 0.83 -19.16
CA ASP A 78 -4.93 -0.63 -19.20
C ASP A 78 -3.64 -1.46 -19.26
N LEU A 79 -2.65 -0.99 -20.02
CA LEU A 79 -1.34 -1.62 -20.09
C LEU A 79 -0.58 -1.48 -18.76
N LEU A 80 -0.62 -0.31 -18.12
CA LEU A 80 -0.01 -0.11 -16.81
C LEU A 80 -0.63 -1.03 -15.77
N VAL A 81 -1.96 -1.14 -15.71
CA VAL A 81 -2.63 -2.06 -14.78
C VAL A 81 -2.21 -3.49 -15.06
N LYS A 82 -2.20 -3.91 -16.33
CA LYS A 82 -1.87 -5.30 -16.67
C LYS A 82 -0.42 -5.67 -16.39
N VAL A 83 0.52 -4.76 -16.67
CA VAL A 83 1.93 -4.94 -16.29
C VAL A 83 2.09 -4.95 -14.78
N GLY A 84 1.38 -4.08 -14.07
CA GLY A 84 1.31 -4.07 -12.62
C GLY A 84 0.89 -5.44 -12.07
N GLU A 85 -0.21 -6.01 -12.54
CA GLU A 85 -0.70 -7.32 -12.07
C GLU A 85 0.31 -8.45 -12.35
N VAL A 86 1.06 -8.38 -13.45
CA VAL A 86 2.15 -9.35 -13.72
C VAL A 86 3.28 -9.18 -12.71
N VAL A 87 3.73 -7.95 -12.45
CA VAL A 87 4.81 -7.67 -11.48
C VAL A 87 4.38 -8.08 -10.08
N ASP A 88 3.17 -7.70 -9.67
CA ASP A 88 2.53 -8.08 -8.41
C ASP A 88 2.54 -9.60 -8.24
N LYS A 89 2.01 -10.31 -9.25
CA LYS A 89 1.95 -11.77 -9.21
C LYS A 89 3.33 -12.43 -9.16
N LEU A 90 4.33 -11.85 -9.84
CA LEU A 90 5.70 -12.35 -9.81
C LEU A 90 6.34 -12.19 -8.43
N PHE A 91 6.13 -11.05 -7.77
CA PHE A 91 6.67 -10.79 -6.44
C PHE A 91 5.99 -11.66 -5.38
N ASP A 92 4.68 -11.90 -5.52
CA ASP A 92 3.93 -12.86 -4.70
C ASP A 92 4.44 -14.31 -4.82
N LEU A 93 4.86 -14.70 -6.03
CA LEU A 93 5.29 -16.08 -6.31
C LEU A 93 6.75 -16.33 -5.94
N ASP A 94 7.62 -15.31 -6.03
CA ASP A 94 9.07 -15.48 -5.91
C ASP A 94 9.76 -14.26 -5.28
N GLU A 95 9.93 -14.33 -3.95
CA GLU A 95 10.62 -13.30 -3.15
C GLU A 95 12.07 -13.07 -3.63
N GLU A 96 12.76 -14.12 -4.08
CA GLU A 96 14.15 -14.00 -4.56
C GLU A 96 14.22 -13.19 -5.86
N LEU A 97 13.27 -13.35 -6.79
CA LEU A 97 13.14 -12.55 -7.99
C LEU A 97 12.91 -11.08 -7.62
N MET A 98 12.00 -10.80 -6.68
CA MET A 98 11.73 -9.46 -6.16
C MET A 98 13.01 -8.83 -5.61
N ILE A 99 13.71 -9.52 -4.71
CA ILE A 99 14.98 -9.06 -4.12
C ILE A 99 16.03 -8.80 -5.21
N ASN A 100 16.13 -9.65 -6.22
CA ASN A 100 17.06 -9.47 -7.33
C ASN A 100 16.73 -8.24 -8.17
N TRP A 101 15.46 -7.95 -8.41
CA TRP A 101 15.02 -6.74 -9.12
C TRP A 101 15.30 -5.49 -8.32
N ILE A 102 15.03 -5.52 -7.01
CA ILE A 102 15.38 -4.45 -6.08
C ILE A 102 16.91 -4.20 -6.06
N LYS A 103 17.73 -5.25 -6.01
CA LYS A 103 19.20 -5.12 -5.96
C LYS A 103 19.80 -4.45 -7.19
N LYS A 104 19.13 -4.51 -8.36
CA LYS A 104 19.56 -3.77 -9.56
C LYS A 104 19.58 -2.25 -9.34
N ASP A 105 18.76 -1.72 -8.43
CA ASP A 105 18.80 -0.31 -8.03
C ASP A 105 20.12 0.11 -7.35
N SER A 106 20.83 -0.85 -6.76
CA SER A 106 21.99 -0.63 -5.89
C SER A 106 23.34 -0.91 -6.57
N CYS A 107 23.35 -1.40 -7.81
CA CYS A 107 24.58 -1.54 -8.58
C CYS A 107 24.94 -0.19 -9.23
N PRO A 108 25.97 0.54 -8.75
CA PRO A 108 26.57 1.59 -9.55
C PRO A 108 27.18 0.93 -10.79
N LEU A 109 26.71 1.29 -11.98
CA LEU A 109 27.51 1.06 -13.18
C LEU A 109 28.84 1.79 -12.94
N VAL A 110 29.93 1.04 -12.96
CA VAL A 110 31.25 1.63 -13.14
C VAL A 110 31.16 2.35 -14.48
N GLU A 111 31.07 3.68 -14.45
CA GLU A 111 31.25 4.54 -15.62
C GLU A 111 32.66 4.29 -16.16
N GLN A 112 32.81 3.31 -17.05
CA GLN A 112 33.88 3.32 -18.01
C GLN A 112 33.33 3.99 -19.27
N PRO A 113 33.82 5.19 -19.64
CA PRO A 113 33.44 5.82 -20.89
C PRO A 113 34.13 5.06 -22.03
N THR A 114 33.48 4.01 -22.53
CA THR A 114 33.83 3.43 -23.83
C THR A 114 32.97 4.09 -24.88
N VAL A 115 33.63 4.85 -25.76
CA VAL A 115 33.08 5.77 -26.77
C VAL A 115 32.25 5.09 -27.86
N ASP A 116 32.06 3.76 -27.83
CA ASP A 116 31.43 2.98 -28.90
C ASP A 116 30.44 1.91 -28.40
N SER A 117 29.62 2.19 -27.37
CA SER A 117 28.43 1.36 -27.08
C SER A 117 27.20 1.98 -27.72
N PRO A 118 26.40 1.25 -28.52
CA PRO A 118 25.16 1.75 -29.07
C PRO A 118 24.14 1.93 -27.93
N ASP A 119 23.66 3.15 -27.80
CA ASP A 119 22.56 3.65 -26.96
C ASP A 119 22.72 3.50 -25.44
N ASP A 120 22.52 4.64 -24.76
CA ASP A 120 22.26 4.76 -23.33
C ASP A 120 21.12 3.80 -22.93
N VAL A 121 21.44 2.58 -22.49
CA VAL A 121 20.44 1.69 -21.89
C VAL A 121 19.92 2.42 -20.65
N PRO A 122 18.62 2.79 -20.59
CA PRO A 122 18.12 3.57 -19.47
C PRO A 122 18.31 2.76 -18.19
N ASN A 123 18.93 3.38 -17.18
CA ASN A 123 19.14 2.75 -15.89
C ASN A 123 17.84 2.79 -15.08
N PHE A 124 16.91 1.91 -15.44
CA PHE A 124 15.64 1.78 -14.77
C PHE A 124 15.81 1.22 -13.36
N LYS A 125 15.15 1.89 -12.41
CA LYS A 125 15.08 1.51 -11.01
C LYS A 125 13.64 1.15 -10.67
N ILE A 126 13.42 0.02 -10.03
CA ILE A 126 12.07 -0.53 -9.89
C ILE A 126 11.15 0.41 -9.11
N LEU A 127 11.63 1.00 -8.01
CA LEU A 127 10.80 1.85 -7.16
C LEU A 127 10.32 3.13 -7.90
N PRO A 128 11.19 3.94 -8.54
CA PRO A 128 10.73 5.06 -9.37
C PRO A 128 9.73 4.66 -10.47
N CYS A 129 9.92 3.49 -11.10
CA CYS A 129 8.98 3.00 -12.12
C CYS A 129 7.59 2.73 -11.52
N LEU A 130 7.54 2.07 -10.36
CA LEU A 130 6.29 1.78 -9.65
C LEU A 130 5.59 3.07 -9.21
N LEU A 131 6.33 4.04 -8.66
CA LEU A 131 5.75 5.31 -8.22
C LEU A 131 5.19 6.12 -9.39
N GLU A 132 5.87 6.12 -10.55
CA GLU A 132 5.38 6.83 -11.73
C GLU A 132 4.12 6.18 -12.31
N ALA A 133 4.11 4.85 -12.43
CA ALA A 133 2.92 4.13 -12.86
C ALA A 133 1.73 4.34 -11.91
N ALA A 134 1.97 4.32 -10.60
CA ALA A 134 0.94 4.61 -9.60
C ALA A 134 0.34 6.02 -9.75
N LYS A 135 1.17 7.04 -10.00
CA LYS A 135 0.69 8.42 -10.28
C LYS A 135 -0.17 8.46 -11.55
N GLN A 136 0.25 7.77 -12.61
CA GLN A 136 -0.46 7.75 -13.88
C GLN A 136 -1.82 7.04 -13.76
N VAL A 137 -1.87 5.91 -13.07
CA VAL A 137 -3.10 5.15 -12.81
C VAL A 137 -4.05 5.95 -11.90
N CYS A 138 -3.52 6.60 -10.87
CA CYS A 138 -4.30 7.50 -10.00
C CYS A 138 -4.96 8.64 -10.78
N SER A 139 -4.25 9.23 -11.74
CA SER A 139 -4.76 10.37 -12.53
C SER A 139 -5.98 10.02 -13.40
N ASP A 140 -6.22 8.74 -13.66
CA ASP A 140 -7.39 8.23 -14.42
C ASP A 140 -8.51 7.71 -13.50
N ASN A 141 -8.42 7.94 -12.18
CA ASN A 141 -9.37 7.45 -11.17
C ASN A 141 -9.60 5.93 -11.20
N ASN A 142 -8.59 5.15 -11.62
CA ASN A 142 -8.68 3.69 -11.67
C ASN A 142 -8.26 3.08 -10.32
N SER A 143 -9.24 2.83 -9.44
CA SER A 143 -9.01 2.29 -8.09
C SER A 143 -8.47 0.86 -8.10
N GLU A 144 -8.96 0.01 -9.00
CA GLU A 144 -8.48 -1.38 -9.15
C GLU A 144 -7.01 -1.41 -9.56
N GLY A 145 -6.63 -0.56 -10.50
CA GLY A 145 -5.24 -0.39 -10.91
C GLY A 145 -4.35 0.14 -9.78
N LEU A 146 -4.86 1.10 -8.99
CA LEU A 146 -4.11 1.67 -7.88
C LEU A 146 -3.85 0.61 -6.79
N GLU A 147 -4.84 -0.23 -6.50
CA GLU A 147 -4.73 -1.34 -5.54
C GLU A 147 -3.55 -2.27 -5.87
N VAL A 148 -3.39 -2.62 -7.15
CA VAL A 148 -2.26 -3.44 -7.63
C VAL A 148 -0.92 -2.79 -7.28
N TYR A 149 -0.73 -1.51 -7.59
CA TYR A 149 0.54 -0.83 -7.31
C TYR A 149 0.78 -0.65 -5.81
N MET A 150 -0.26 -0.42 -5.02
CA MET A 150 -0.13 -0.33 -3.56
C MET A 150 0.22 -1.68 -2.95
N HIS A 151 -0.33 -2.77 -3.47
CA HIS A 151 0.04 -4.12 -3.06
C HIS A 151 1.50 -4.44 -3.41
N ILE A 152 1.98 -4.09 -4.61
CA ILE A 152 3.40 -4.23 -4.95
C ILE A 152 4.29 -3.48 -3.94
N LEU A 153 3.95 -2.22 -3.62
CA LEU A 153 4.71 -1.45 -2.63
C LEU A 153 4.65 -2.12 -1.25
N GLN A 154 3.51 -2.67 -0.85
CA GLN A 154 3.38 -3.45 0.38
C GLN A 154 4.28 -4.69 0.36
N LEU A 155 4.35 -5.45 -0.74
CA LEU A 155 5.25 -6.59 -0.88
C LEU A 155 6.72 -6.18 -0.70
N LEU A 156 7.13 -5.03 -1.26
CA LEU A 156 8.48 -4.49 -1.02
C LEU A 156 8.75 -4.25 0.48
N THR A 157 7.73 -3.91 1.27
CA THR A 157 7.90 -3.70 2.72
C THR A 157 8.07 -4.97 3.54
N THR A 158 7.83 -6.14 2.95
CA THR A 158 7.96 -7.44 3.64
C THR A 158 9.40 -7.94 3.73
N VAL A 159 10.32 -7.35 2.95
CA VAL A 159 11.75 -7.69 2.93
C VAL A 159 12.63 -6.49 3.28
N ASP A 160 13.74 -6.74 3.98
CA ASP A 160 14.67 -5.69 4.40
C ASP A 160 15.21 -4.88 3.23
N GLU A 161 15.61 -5.53 2.12
CA GLU A 161 16.12 -4.82 0.94
C GLU A 161 15.10 -3.88 0.30
N GLY A 162 13.81 -4.22 0.37
CA GLY A 162 12.73 -3.42 -0.19
C GLY A 162 12.45 -2.19 0.66
N ILE A 163 12.33 -2.34 1.99
CA ILE A 163 12.29 -1.21 2.93
C ILE A 163 13.49 -0.29 2.73
N GLN A 164 14.70 -0.85 2.70
CA GLN A 164 15.90 -0.06 2.47
C GLN A 164 15.83 0.66 1.12
N THR A 165 15.30 0.06 0.07
CA THR A 165 15.17 0.73 -1.23
C THR A 165 14.24 1.94 -1.20
N ILE A 166 13.22 1.90 -0.34
CA ILE A 166 12.31 3.02 -0.08
C ILE A 166 13.00 4.11 0.76
N VAL A 167 13.60 3.77 1.91
CA VAL A 167 14.08 4.77 2.89
C VAL A 167 15.56 5.17 2.77
N LYS A 168 16.37 4.47 1.95
CA LYS A 168 17.83 4.65 1.84
C LYS A 168 18.27 6.06 1.47
N SER A 169 17.48 6.77 0.66
CA SER A 169 17.75 8.19 0.33
C SER A 169 16.55 9.02 0.71
N SER A 170 16.80 10.17 1.35
CA SER A 170 15.77 11.13 1.78
C SER A 170 14.79 11.48 0.66
N ASP A 171 15.28 11.64 -0.58
CA ASP A 171 14.43 11.98 -1.73
C ASP A 171 13.41 10.88 -2.06
N ARG A 172 13.81 9.60 -2.09
CA ARG A 172 12.92 8.46 -2.38
C ARG A 172 11.90 8.22 -1.27
N GLY A 173 12.35 8.29 -0.01
CA GLY A 173 11.48 8.14 1.15
C GLY A 173 10.42 9.25 1.17
N LYS A 174 10.84 10.49 0.92
CA LYS A 174 9.94 11.64 0.80
C LYS A 174 8.97 11.53 -0.36
N GLU A 175 9.41 11.07 -1.53
CA GLU A 175 8.54 10.90 -2.70
C GLU A 175 7.46 9.84 -2.43
N THR A 176 7.87 8.68 -1.92
CA THR A 176 6.96 7.58 -1.58
C THR A 176 5.97 8.02 -0.51
N TRP A 177 6.46 8.62 0.58
CA TRP A 177 5.61 9.17 1.64
C TRP A 177 4.63 10.20 1.12
N SER A 178 5.09 11.14 0.28
CA SER A 178 4.23 12.21 -0.24
C SER A 178 3.12 11.67 -1.14
N LEU A 179 3.40 10.66 -1.97
CA LEU A 179 2.40 10.00 -2.80
C LEU A 179 1.32 9.34 -1.92
N LEU A 180 1.74 8.47 -0.99
CA LEU A 180 0.84 7.71 -0.14
C LEU A 180 0.03 8.62 0.81
N TYR A 181 0.68 9.63 1.38
CA TYR A 181 0.04 10.65 2.19
C TYR A 181 -1.04 11.39 1.40
N ASN A 182 -0.74 11.84 0.19
CA ASN A 182 -1.71 12.57 -0.63
C ASN A 182 -2.89 11.67 -1.02
N LEU A 183 -2.63 10.42 -1.43
CA LEU A 183 -3.68 9.45 -1.72
C LEU A 183 -4.60 9.26 -0.50
N PHE A 184 -4.02 8.95 0.66
CA PHE A 184 -4.80 8.66 1.85
C PHE A 184 -5.53 9.87 2.43
N CYS A 185 -4.90 11.05 2.43
CA CYS A 185 -5.47 12.23 3.09
C CYS A 185 -6.38 13.05 2.17
N ASN A 186 -6.09 13.12 0.87
CA ASN A 186 -6.74 14.05 -0.05
C ASN A 186 -7.62 13.38 -1.10
N GLU A 187 -7.37 12.10 -1.43
CA GLU A 187 -8.11 11.40 -2.48
C GLU A 187 -9.08 10.35 -1.89
N LEU A 188 -8.69 9.66 -0.82
CA LEU A 188 -9.47 8.57 -0.22
C LEU A 188 -10.13 9.03 1.08
N CYS A 189 -11.32 8.50 1.39
CA CYS A 189 -12.03 8.70 2.67
C CYS A 189 -12.15 10.17 3.12
N GLN A 190 -12.64 11.01 2.22
CA GLN A 190 -12.88 12.43 2.44
C GLN A 190 -13.96 12.68 3.51
N PRO A 191 -14.02 13.89 4.13
CA PRO A 191 -14.88 14.14 5.29
C PRO A 191 -16.37 13.90 5.02
N ASP A 192 -16.80 14.09 3.77
CA ASP A 192 -18.18 13.94 3.33
C ASP A 192 -18.47 12.54 2.75
N ASP A 193 -17.48 11.65 2.70
CA ASP A 193 -17.64 10.31 2.17
C ASP A 193 -18.50 9.44 3.10
N PRO A 194 -19.46 8.68 2.55
CA PRO A 194 -20.24 7.76 3.36
C PRO A 194 -19.37 6.59 3.87
N PRO A 195 -19.68 6.01 5.05
CA PRO A 195 -18.89 4.91 5.61
C PRO A 195 -18.69 3.69 4.70
N ILE A 196 -19.60 3.47 3.75
CA ILE A 196 -19.52 2.39 2.74
C ILE A 196 -18.25 2.46 1.90
N ILE A 197 -17.70 3.66 1.66
CA ILE A 197 -16.45 3.85 0.90
C ILE A 197 -15.29 3.13 1.56
N VAL A 198 -15.23 3.08 2.90
CA VAL A 198 -14.19 2.33 3.62
C VAL A 198 -14.34 0.82 3.38
N GLN A 199 -15.57 0.30 3.24
CA GLN A 199 -15.77 -1.12 2.95
C GLN A 199 -15.37 -1.48 1.51
N GLU A 200 -15.63 -0.58 0.56
CA GLU A 200 -15.27 -0.75 -0.85
C GLU A 200 -13.74 -0.64 -1.06
N GLN A 201 -13.05 0.21 -0.30
CA GLN A 201 -11.63 0.51 -0.47
C GLN A 201 -10.73 -0.15 0.58
N LYS A 202 -11.25 -1.08 1.39
CA LYS A 202 -10.55 -1.63 2.56
C LYS A 202 -9.16 -2.21 2.27
N THR A 203 -9.01 -2.92 1.15
CA THR A 203 -7.74 -3.52 0.72
C THR A 203 -6.74 -2.45 0.29
N LEU A 204 -7.17 -1.50 -0.55
CA LEU A 204 -6.36 -0.35 -0.95
C LEU A 204 -5.88 0.47 0.25
N LEU A 205 -6.78 0.78 1.19
CA LEU A 205 -6.45 1.50 2.43
C LEU A 205 -5.46 0.71 3.29
N ALA A 206 -5.65 -0.61 3.41
CA ALA A 206 -4.76 -1.47 4.17
C ALA A 206 -3.34 -1.49 3.57
N SER A 207 -3.22 -1.62 2.25
CA SER A 207 -1.92 -1.60 1.56
C SER A 207 -1.21 -0.26 1.74
N ILE A 208 -1.92 0.87 1.57
CA ILE A 208 -1.34 2.20 1.77
C ILE A 208 -0.86 2.40 3.21
N LEU A 209 -1.70 2.07 4.20
CA LEU A 209 -1.35 2.22 5.61
C LEU A 209 -0.22 1.27 6.03
N SER A 210 -0.16 0.06 5.47
CA SER A 210 0.92 -0.90 5.72
C SER A 210 2.27 -0.31 5.28
N VAL A 211 2.31 0.30 4.09
CA VAL A 211 3.54 0.91 3.58
C VAL A 211 3.91 2.16 4.39
N LEU A 212 2.94 3.03 4.68
CA LEU A 212 3.17 4.20 5.55
C LEU A 212 3.69 3.78 6.93
N SER A 213 3.13 2.72 7.53
CA SER A 213 3.56 2.20 8.83
C SER A 213 4.99 1.68 8.78
N ALA A 214 5.34 0.89 7.77
CA ALA A 214 6.68 0.35 7.63
C ALA A 214 7.72 1.46 7.37
N ILE A 215 7.36 2.47 6.56
CA ILE A 215 8.20 3.66 6.33
C ILE A 215 8.36 4.45 7.63
N PHE A 216 7.30 4.63 8.42
CA PHE A 216 7.34 5.35 9.70
C PHE A 216 8.24 4.63 10.71
N ALA A 217 8.07 3.32 10.89
CA ALA A 217 8.85 2.50 11.84
C ALA A 217 10.34 2.40 11.47
N SER A 218 10.67 2.53 10.19
CA SER A 218 12.05 2.41 9.68
C SER A 218 12.84 3.72 9.77
N GLN A 219 12.21 4.83 10.14
CA GLN A 219 12.84 6.15 10.21
C GLN A 219 13.33 6.46 11.62
N ARG A 220 14.64 6.59 11.79
CA ARG A 220 15.23 7.09 13.05
C ARG A 220 15.76 8.53 12.99
N ASP A 221 15.94 9.12 11.80
CA ASP A 221 16.65 10.42 11.66
C ASP A 221 16.27 11.26 10.41
N GLN A 222 15.09 11.12 9.78
CA GLN A 222 14.77 11.84 8.52
C GLN A 222 13.63 12.88 8.65
N ASP A 223 13.92 14.13 8.25
CA ASP A 223 13.07 15.33 8.41
C ASP A 223 11.76 15.36 7.60
N TYR A 224 11.49 14.45 6.66
CA TYR A 224 10.30 14.55 5.79
C TYR A 224 9.01 14.01 6.42
N VAL A 225 9.10 13.18 7.45
CA VAL A 225 7.99 12.90 8.39
C VAL A 225 7.91 14.03 9.43
N THR A 226 8.12 15.28 9.00
CA THR A 226 8.02 16.44 9.87
C THR A 226 6.58 16.50 10.41
N MET A 227 6.47 16.30 11.73
CA MET A 227 5.22 15.98 12.42
C MET A 227 4.06 16.97 12.23
N GLY A 228 4.32 18.21 11.84
CA GLY A 228 3.26 19.17 11.49
C GLY A 228 2.35 18.70 10.34
N LYS A 229 2.85 17.83 9.44
CA LYS A 229 2.02 17.20 8.38
C LYS A 229 1.33 15.91 8.83
N ASN A 230 1.77 15.32 9.94
CA ASN A 230 1.20 14.08 10.45
C ASN A 230 -0.17 14.28 11.10
N LEU A 231 -0.53 15.51 11.47
CA LEU A 231 -1.83 15.82 12.10
C LEU A 231 -3.02 15.52 11.17
N ALA A 232 -2.91 15.85 9.88
CA ALA A 232 -3.95 15.54 8.90
C ALA A 232 -4.01 14.02 8.63
N LEU A 233 -2.87 13.32 8.65
CA LEU A 233 -2.84 11.85 8.54
C LEU A 233 -3.50 11.19 9.77
N ILE A 234 -3.21 11.67 10.98
CA ILE A 234 -3.86 11.25 12.22
C ILE A 234 -5.37 11.46 12.13
N ASP A 235 -5.80 12.64 11.67
CA ASP A 235 -7.22 12.96 11.49
C ASP A 235 -7.92 12.02 10.50
N SER A 236 -7.28 11.75 9.35
CA SER A 236 -7.80 10.81 8.36
C SER A 236 -7.85 9.37 8.89
N MET A 237 -6.85 8.91 9.65
CA MET A 237 -6.87 7.59 10.30
C MET A 237 -8.01 7.48 11.33
N ILE A 238 -8.22 8.51 12.15
CA ILE A 238 -9.34 8.54 13.11
C ILE A 238 -10.67 8.47 12.36
N ARG A 239 -10.80 9.16 11.22
CA ARG A 239 -12.01 9.12 10.39
C ARG A 239 -12.27 7.73 9.81
N VAL A 240 -11.23 7.04 9.34
CA VAL A 240 -11.36 5.65 8.87
C VAL A 240 -11.90 4.78 10.01
N LEU A 241 -11.34 4.87 11.22
CA LEU A 241 -11.84 4.12 12.38
C LEU A 241 -13.30 4.46 12.72
N GLN A 242 -13.69 5.74 12.66
CA GLN A 242 -15.08 6.17 12.86
C GLN A 242 -16.04 5.55 11.84
N ASN A 243 -15.66 5.58 10.57
CA ASN A 243 -16.46 5.01 9.48
C ASN A 243 -16.58 3.49 9.63
N MET A 244 -15.52 2.79 10.06
CA MET A 244 -15.56 1.36 10.33
C MET A 244 -16.54 1.02 11.46
N ASP A 245 -16.49 1.77 12.57
CA ASP A 245 -17.41 1.59 13.69
C ASP A 245 -18.87 1.87 13.29
N GLU A 246 -19.11 2.79 12.35
CA GLU A 246 -20.45 3.03 11.78
C GLU A 246 -20.92 1.87 10.89
N CYS A 247 -20.04 1.31 10.07
CA CYS A 247 -20.34 0.14 9.23
C CYS A 247 -20.71 -1.07 10.09
N GLU A 248 -19.95 -1.34 11.15
CA GLU A 248 -20.26 -2.40 12.13
C GLU A 248 -21.65 -2.19 12.74
N LYS A 249 -21.96 -0.99 13.22
CA LYS A 249 -23.29 -0.68 13.82
C LYS A 249 -24.45 -0.90 12.85
N ARG A 250 -24.30 -0.48 11.58
CA ARG A 250 -25.33 -0.67 10.54
C ARG A 250 -25.55 -2.15 10.21
N SER A 251 -24.49 -2.95 10.17
CA SER A 251 -24.56 -4.41 9.93
C SER A 251 -25.27 -5.18 11.05
N VAL A 252 -25.05 -4.77 12.30
CA VAL A 252 -25.71 -5.37 13.48
C VAL A 252 -27.20 -5.03 13.52
N ASP A 253 -27.59 -3.85 13.03
CA ASP A 253 -29.00 -3.44 13.00
C ASP A 253 -29.77 -3.98 11.79
N SER A 254 -29.09 -4.28 10.67
CA SER A 254 -29.69 -4.97 9.52
C SER A 254 -29.84 -6.48 9.78
N SER A 255 -28.85 -7.13 10.39
CA SER A 255 -28.91 -8.56 10.73
C SER A 255 -30.00 -8.91 11.77
N LYS A 256 -30.37 -7.98 12.65
CA LYS A 256 -31.55 -8.11 13.51
C LYS A 256 -32.87 -8.12 12.74
N LYS A 257 -32.90 -7.65 11.48
CA LYS A 257 -34.09 -7.54 10.63
C LYS A 257 -34.21 -8.64 9.57
N SER A 258 -33.10 -9.25 9.13
CA SER A 258 -33.10 -10.28 8.08
C SER A 258 -32.57 -11.63 8.58
N GLN A 259 -33.44 -12.41 9.23
CA GLN A 259 -33.19 -13.85 9.46
C GLN A 259 -33.62 -14.68 8.25
N THR A 260 -33.06 -14.48 7.06
CA THR A 260 -33.16 -15.46 5.97
C THR A 260 -32.10 -15.18 4.89
N GLU A 261 -31.09 -16.04 4.78
CA GLU A 261 -30.44 -16.52 3.53
C GLU A 261 -28.99 -16.98 3.80
N GLU A 262 -28.66 -18.20 3.39
CA GLU A 262 -27.40 -18.90 3.70
C GLU A 262 -26.30 -18.70 2.64
N CYS A 263 -26.53 -17.87 1.62
CA CYS A 263 -25.56 -17.62 0.54
C CYS A 263 -24.64 -16.41 0.79
N GLU A 264 -25.05 -15.44 1.63
CA GLU A 264 -24.27 -14.23 1.95
C GLU A 264 -23.12 -14.47 2.96
N LYS A 265 -23.06 -15.66 3.58
CA LYS A 265 -22.13 -15.94 4.70
C LYS A 265 -20.64 -16.02 4.31
N LEU A 266 -20.30 -16.25 3.03
CA LEU A 266 -18.90 -16.39 2.60
C LEU A 266 -18.26 -15.04 2.26
N GLU A 267 -18.93 -14.17 1.52
CA GLU A 267 -18.47 -12.80 1.24
C GLU A 267 -18.42 -11.94 2.52
N VAL A 268 -19.41 -12.07 3.40
CA VAL A 268 -19.44 -11.32 4.68
C VAL A 268 -18.30 -11.71 5.62
N VAL A 269 -17.81 -12.95 5.58
CA VAL A 269 -16.69 -13.41 6.43
C VAL A 269 -15.33 -12.91 5.91
N ASP A 270 -15.16 -12.85 4.59
CA ASP A 270 -13.95 -12.31 3.96
C ASP A 270 -13.88 -10.78 4.09
N ASP A 271 -15.03 -10.10 3.97
CA ASP A 271 -15.16 -8.66 4.19
C ASP A 271 -14.76 -8.25 5.61
N ASP A 272 -15.18 -9.02 6.61
CA ASP A 272 -14.82 -8.79 8.02
C ASP A 272 -13.31 -9.01 8.26
N PHE A 273 -12.69 -9.96 7.56
CA PHE A 273 -11.26 -10.22 7.67
C PHE A 273 -10.41 -9.04 7.16
N HIS A 274 -10.72 -8.52 5.97
CA HIS A 274 -9.98 -7.37 5.42
C HIS A 274 -10.21 -6.08 6.21
N LEU A 275 -11.44 -5.86 6.72
CA LEU A 275 -11.70 -4.74 7.64
C LEU A 275 -10.90 -4.88 8.93
N LYS A 276 -10.78 -6.09 9.48
CA LYS A 276 -9.94 -6.32 10.66
C LYS A 276 -8.48 -6.01 10.39
N ILE A 277 -7.93 -6.46 9.25
CA ILE A 277 -6.55 -6.11 8.84
C ILE A 277 -6.38 -4.59 8.79
N LEU A 278 -7.30 -3.89 8.12
CA LEU A 278 -7.27 -2.43 8.04
C LEU A 278 -7.28 -1.79 9.43
N LYS A 279 -8.15 -2.27 10.33
CA LYS A 279 -8.27 -1.77 11.70
C LYS A 279 -6.96 -1.95 12.47
N ASP A 280 -6.37 -3.15 12.40
CA ASP A 280 -5.15 -3.50 13.12
C ASP A 280 -3.98 -2.62 12.65
N ILE A 281 -3.78 -2.46 11.34
CA ILE A 281 -2.73 -1.61 10.75
C ILE A 281 -2.97 -0.12 11.09
N CYS A 282 -4.21 0.35 10.97
CA CYS A 282 -4.57 1.73 11.27
C CYS A 282 -4.31 2.05 12.75
N CYS A 283 -4.70 1.16 13.66
CA CYS A 283 -4.45 1.31 15.09
C CYS A 283 -2.95 1.28 15.41
N GLU A 284 -2.18 0.37 14.79
CA GLU A 284 -0.73 0.30 14.98
C GLU A 284 -0.06 1.62 14.60
N LEU A 285 -0.28 2.09 13.36
CA LEU A 285 0.31 3.34 12.87
C LEU A 285 -0.15 4.54 13.70
N LEU A 286 -1.46 4.66 13.96
CA LEU A 286 -2.00 5.74 14.79
C LEU A 286 -1.35 5.75 16.18
N SER A 287 -1.18 4.58 16.81
CA SER A 287 -0.56 4.49 18.13
C SER A 287 0.90 4.97 18.12
N ASN A 288 1.67 4.61 17.09
CA ASN A 288 3.06 5.02 16.92
C ASN A 288 3.14 6.54 16.66
N MET A 289 2.26 7.08 15.82
CA MET A 289 2.24 8.52 15.55
C MET A 289 1.83 9.34 16.78
N LEU A 290 0.89 8.86 17.59
CA LEU A 290 0.47 9.55 18.82
C LEU A 290 1.59 9.59 19.87
N GLN A 291 2.42 8.57 19.96
CA GLN A 291 3.58 8.54 20.88
C GLN A 291 4.63 9.61 20.54
N GLU A 292 4.81 9.90 19.26
CA GLU A 292 5.81 10.87 18.81
C GLU A 292 5.34 12.32 18.95
N LEU A 293 4.04 12.59 19.15
CA LEU A 293 3.53 13.96 19.23
C LEU A 293 4.14 14.75 20.40
N SER A 294 4.73 15.90 20.06
CA SER A 294 5.15 16.89 21.05
C SER A 294 4.00 17.80 21.48
N GLU A 295 4.19 18.54 22.57
CA GLU A 295 3.22 19.54 23.06
C GLU A 295 2.91 20.61 22.00
N GLU A 296 3.92 21.03 21.22
CA GLU A 296 3.76 21.98 20.12
C GLU A 296 2.83 21.42 19.02
N ASN A 297 3.04 20.17 18.63
CA ASN A 297 2.19 19.51 17.63
C ASN A 297 0.75 19.38 18.11
N ILE A 298 0.56 19.09 19.41
CA ILE A 298 -0.79 19.01 20.00
C ILE A 298 -1.48 20.37 19.97
N LEU A 299 -0.80 21.44 20.37
CA LEU A 299 -1.34 22.80 20.32
C LEU A 299 -1.71 23.20 18.89
N GLU A 300 -0.88 22.86 17.91
CA GLU A 300 -1.19 23.07 16.49
C GLU A 300 -2.42 22.26 16.05
N GLY A 301 -2.48 20.96 16.41
CA GLY A 301 -3.60 20.08 16.09
C GLY A 301 -4.92 20.53 16.70
N LEU A 302 -4.91 21.08 17.91
CA LEU A 302 -6.08 21.69 18.55
C LEU A 302 -6.54 22.94 17.79
N LYS A 303 -5.60 23.81 17.41
CA LYS A 303 -5.90 25.02 16.64
C LYS A 303 -6.46 24.72 15.25
N GLN A 304 -5.96 23.69 14.59
CA GLN A 304 -6.40 23.25 13.26
C GLN A 304 -7.65 22.37 13.31
N GLY A 305 -8.06 21.90 14.50
CA GLY A 305 -9.21 21.03 14.69
C GLY A 305 -8.98 19.56 14.35
N HIS A 306 -7.73 19.16 14.06
CA HIS A 306 -7.34 17.75 13.88
C HIS A 306 -7.38 16.98 15.20
N ILE A 307 -7.18 17.66 16.33
CA ILE A 307 -7.29 17.10 17.69
C ILE A 307 -8.46 17.78 18.39
N ASN A 308 -9.36 16.98 18.97
CA ASN A 308 -10.44 17.44 19.84
C ASN A 308 -11.01 16.24 20.64
N GLU A 309 -11.91 16.52 21.58
CA GLU A 309 -12.48 15.49 22.48
C GLU A 309 -13.14 14.33 21.73
N GLN A 310 -13.91 14.61 20.68
CA GLN A 310 -14.59 13.57 19.90
C GLN A 310 -13.60 12.68 19.15
N LYS A 311 -12.61 13.28 18.47
CA LYS A 311 -11.59 12.57 17.70
C LYS A 311 -10.71 11.71 18.61
N CYS A 312 -10.22 12.28 19.71
CA CYS A 312 -9.45 11.55 20.71
C CYS A 312 -10.24 10.41 21.35
N SER A 313 -11.52 10.65 21.70
CA SER A 313 -12.37 9.59 22.25
C SER A 313 -12.54 8.43 21.27
N SER A 314 -12.73 8.73 19.98
CA SER A 314 -12.84 7.70 18.94
C SER A 314 -11.54 6.91 18.75
N ALA A 315 -10.39 7.60 18.79
CA ALA A 315 -9.09 6.94 18.74
C ALA A 315 -8.92 6.00 19.95
N PHE A 316 -9.20 6.48 21.16
CA PHE A 316 -8.99 5.71 22.39
C PHE A 316 -9.90 4.48 22.47
N GLN A 317 -11.14 4.57 21.97
CA GLN A 317 -12.06 3.42 21.87
C GLN A 317 -11.48 2.28 21.03
N ASN A 318 -10.74 2.62 19.98
CA ASN A 318 -10.16 1.64 19.04
C ASN A 318 -8.77 1.17 19.47
N LEU A 319 -7.99 2.04 20.14
CA LEU A 319 -6.64 1.72 20.60
C LEU A 319 -6.60 0.89 21.88
N LEU A 320 -7.58 1.05 22.78
CA LEU A 320 -7.60 0.35 24.05
C LEU A 320 -8.26 -1.04 23.95
N PRO A 321 -7.75 -2.04 24.71
CA PRO A 321 -6.65 -1.96 25.67
C PRO A 321 -5.25 -2.21 25.07
N LEU A 322 -5.15 -2.56 23.78
CA LEU A 322 -3.93 -3.07 23.16
C LEU A 322 -2.77 -2.06 23.15
N TYR A 323 -3.07 -0.78 22.92
CA TYR A 323 -2.08 0.30 22.81
C TYR A 323 -2.13 1.27 24.01
N SER A 324 -2.35 0.74 25.22
CA SER A 324 -2.52 1.56 26.44
C SER A 324 -1.35 2.52 26.69
N SER A 325 -0.10 2.05 26.55
CA SER A 325 1.08 2.89 26.75
C SER A 325 1.17 4.07 25.77
N SER A 326 0.74 3.88 24.52
CA SER A 326 0.67 4.97 23.53
C SER A 326 -0.36 6.03 23.93
N VAL A 327 -1.52 5.57 24.40
CA VAL A 327 -2.61 6.45 24.84
C VAL A 327 -2.23 7.22 26.11
N GLU A 328 -1.56 6.57 27.05
CA GLU A 328 -1.05 7.19 28.28
C GLU A 328 0.00 8.26 27.97
N SER A 329 1.01 7.92 27.16
CA SER A 329 2.04 8.88 26.73
C SER A 329 1.42 10.10 26.04
N PHE A 330 0.48 9.87 25.12
CA PHE A 330 -0.22 10.97 24.45
C PHE A 330 -1.04 11.82 25.44
N LEU A 331 -1.72 11.21 26.42
CA LEU A 331 -2.46 11.93 27.46
C LEU A 331 -1.56 12.80 28.34
N GLU A 332 -0.36 12.33 28.68
CA GLU A 332 0.61 13.11 29.45
C GLU A 332 1.02 14.39 28.71
N VAL A 333 1.33 14.27 27.41
CA VAL A 333 1.67 15.44 26.58
C VAL A 333 0.44 16.34 26.38
N LEU A 334 -0.74 15.76 26.18
CA LEU A 334 -1.99 16.50 26.05
C LEU A 334 -2.33 17.29 27.32
N HIS A 335 -2.04 16.74 28.50
CA HIS A 335 -2.26 17.45 29.76
C HIS A 335 -1.38 18.71 29.86
N GLY A 336 -0.18 18.71 29.27
CA GLY A 336 0.66 19.91 29.13
C GLY A 336 0.02 20.97 28.22
N ALA A 337 -0.52 20.55 27.07
CA ALA A 337 -1.11 21.44 26.06
C ALA A 337 -2.52 21.95 26.40
N ASP A 338 -3.41 21.07 26.86
CA ASP A 338 -4.79 21.36 27.26
C ASP A 338 -5.25 20.40 28.39
N GLN A 339 -5.06 20.87 29.62
CA GLN A 339 -5.46 20.14 30.83
C GLN A 339 -6.94 19.80 30.88
N THR A 340 -7.83 20.68 30.39
CA THR A 340 -9.28 20.46 30.48
C THR A 340 -9.70 19.28 29.60
N LEU A 341 -9.16 19.25 28.38
CA LEU A 341 -9.41 18.17 27.44
C LEU A 341 -8.85 16.83 27.94
N ALA A 342 -7.61 16.83 28.45
CA ALA A 342 -6.99 15.63 29.03
C ALA A 342 -7.80 15.07 30.21
N ASP A 343 -8.29 15.94 31.10
CA ASP A 343 -9.13 15.56 32.24
C ASP A 343 -10.47 14.96 31.81
N ASN A 344 -11.09 15.49 30.75
CA ASN A 344 -12.33 14.96 30.20
C ASN A 344 -12.12 13.57 29.62
N LEU A 345 -11.09 13.38 28.79
CA LEU A 345 -10.75 12.07 28.22
C LEU A 345 -10.43 11.04 29.32
N SER A 346 -9.66 11.44 30.34
CA SER A 346 -9.34 10.57 31.49
C SER A 346 -10.55 10.16 32.33
N LYS A 347 -11.63 10.95 32.31
CA LYS A 347 -12.91 10.57 32.94
C LYS A 347 -13.68 9.58 32.07
N SER A 348 -13.65 9.76 30.75
CA SER A 348 -14.34 8.90 29.78
C SER A 348 -13.70 7.51 29.65
N PHE A 349 -12.41 7.37 29.95
CA PHE A 349 -11.68 6.09 29.88
C PHE A 349 -11.00 5.73 31.23
N PRO A 350 -11.77 5.26 32.23
CA PRO A 350 -11.23 4.95 33.56
C PRO A 350 -10.15 3.85 33.59
N SER A 351 -10.08 3.01 32.54
CA SER A 351 -9.05 1.97 32.39
C SER A 351 -7.64 2.54 32.42
N LEU A 352 -7.47 3.80 32.00
CA LEU A 352 -6.19 4.53 31.98
C LEU A 352 -5.73 4.97 33.38
N LYS A 353 -6.60 4.91 34.39
CA LYS A 353 -6.25 5.26 35.78
C LYS A 353 -5.79 4.06 36.61
N LEU A 354 -5.92 2.85 36.09
CA LEU A 354 -5.68 1.61 36.84
C LEU A 354 -4.23 1.10 36.77
N GLN A 355 -3.33 1.80 36.07
CA GLN A 355 -1.92 1.40 35.89
C GLN A 355 -0.87 2.40 36.42
N ALA A 356 -1.29 3.50 37.06
CA ALA A 356 -0.39 4.49 37.68
C ALA A 356 -0.02 4.15 39.13
#